data_AF-A0A7S1AU50-F1
#
_entry.id   AF-A0A7S1AU50-F1
#
_cell.length_a   1.000
_cell.length_b   1.000
_cell.length_c   1.000
_cell.angle_alpha   90.00
_cell.angle_beta   90.00
_cell.angle_gamma   90.00
#
_symmetry.space_group_name_H-M   'P 1'
#
loop_
_entity.id
_entity.type
_entity.pdbx_description
1 polymer ?
#
loop_
_entity_poly.entity_id
_entity_poly.type
_entity_poly.pdbx_seq_one_letter_code
_entity_poly.pdbx_strand_id
1 'polypeptide(L)'
;MKTPNFPVPLLQPLKKRSGSNLQLAATVGQSVLEQQRRLVHLVHVTARKISEMFLEIRLLQQRLMKGVAEFLGNDHCIIDAASLSLVQDCACVFETVSSSLRCEGLQNVDKACQQVLEEYDRLSASLISTGEASRETMHYEDKVANLEQQAVSGDKLHRNIGKLEQAKGVLNINNSTCQELMSSFEEKRTVDLRKTLHAMLSCYSKMVSAWGSAMQPVADQFLVEFEVGSCVEVVGLQKAKELNGQVVVVESIVEAEGRCVVIAANGEQKAIRFENLRPTGSSASAPLACLEE
;
A
#
# COMPACT_ATOMS: atom_id res chain seq x y z
N MET A 1 20.29 -15.54 4.36
CA MET A 1 20.32 -14.11 3.96
C MET A 1 20.84 -13.29 5.14
N LYS A 2 21.96 -12.55 4.99
CA LYS A 2 22.43 -11.63 6.03
C LYS A 2 21.51 -10.41 6.03
N THR A 3 20.84 -10.13 7.13
CA THR A 3 20.04 -8.91 7.27
C THR A 3 20.98 -7.70 7.24
N PRO A 4 20.72 -6.69 6.39
CA PRO A 4 21.50 -5.47 6.39
C PRO A 4 21.36 -4.78 7.75
N ASN A 5 22.50 -4.55 8.41
CA ASN A 5 22.56 -3.86 9.70
C ASN A 5 22.51 -2.36 9.43
N PHE A 6 21.32 -1.76 9.55
CA PHE A 6 21.19 -0.31 9.48
C PHE A 6 21.45 0.28 10.88
N PRO A 7 22.51 1.07 11.07
CA PRO A 7 22.76 1.72 12.35
C PRO A 7 21.61 2.70 12.63
N VAL A 8 20.80 2.42 13.65
CA VAL A 8 19.79 3.35 14.14
C VAL A 8 20.48 4.34 15.07
N PRO A 9 20.55 5.64 14.74
CA PRO A 9 21.10 6.64 15.65
C PRO A 9 20.21 6.73 16.89
N LEU A 10 20.71 6.22 18.02
CA LEU A 10 20.05 6.43 19.31
C LEU A 10 20.26 7.88 19.72
N LEU A 11 19.16 8.65 19.80
CA LEU A 11 19.19 10.00 20.35
C LEU A 11 19.60 9.91 21.83
N GLN A 12 20.79 10.41 22.16
CA GLN A 12 21.20 10.53 23.55
C GLN A 12 20.40 11.64 24.24
N PRO A 13 19.98 11.44 25.50
CA PRO A 13 19.25 12.46 26.26
C PRO A 13 20.11 13.74 26.42
N LEU A 14 19.56 14.88 26.00
CA LEU A 14 20.23 16.18 26.08
C LEU A 14 20.39 16.61 27.55
N LYS A 15 21.64 16.83 28.00
CA LYS A 15 21.94 17.38 29.33
C LYS A 15 21.68 18.89 29.37
N LYS A 16 20.99 19.36 30.42
CA LYS A 16 20.68 20.79 30.68
C LYS A 16 21.97 21.63 30.82
N ARG A 17 22.24 22.55 29.88
CA ARG A 17 23.23 23.65 29.97
C ARG A 17 22.71 24.91 29.25
N SER A 18 23.20 26.10 29.63
CA SER A 18 22.60 27.42 29.39
C SER A 18 22.48 27.88 27.92
N GLY A 19 21.55 28.81 27.67
CA GLY A 19 21.47 29.77 26.55
C GLY A 19 21.66 29.24 25.12
N SER A 20 22.91 28.96 24.74
CA SER A 20 23.30 28.46 23.41
C SER A 20 22.68 27.09 23.06
N ASN A 21 22.18 26.37 24.06
CA ASN A 21 21.52 25.09 23.86
C ASN A 21 20.10 25.18 23.29
N LEU A 22 19.37 26.28 23.45
CA LEU A 22 17.98 26.35 22.98
C LEU A 22 17.91 26.32 21.44
N GLN A 23 18.80 27.06 20.79
CA GLN A 23 18.91 27.09 19.33
C GLN A 23 19.41 25.75 18.79
N LEU A 24 20.34 25.11 19.48
CA LEU A 24 20.81 23.76 19.15
C LEU A 24 19.71 22.71 19.32
N ALA A 25 18.94 22.78 20.42
CA ALA A 25 17.82 21.88 20.68
C ALA A 25 16.70 22.06 19.64
N ALA A 26 16.39 23.30 19.24
CA ALA A 26 15.43 23.56 18.16
C ALA A 26 15.91 22.97 16.82
N THR A 27 17.20 23.13 16.49
CA THR A 27 17.78 22.60 15.25
C THR A 27 17.79 21.06 15.22
N VAL A 28 18.20 20.44 16.33
CA VAL A 28 18.20 18.97 16.48
C VAL A 28 16.77 18.44 16.46
N GLY A 29 15.85 19.10 17.19
CA GLY A 29 14.43 18.75 17.21
C GLY A 29 13.80 18.81 15.83
N GLN A 30 14.09 19.86 15.06
CA GLN A 30 13.60 20.02 13.68
C GLN A 30 14.11 18.93 12.75
N SER A 31 15.39 18.55 12.84
CA SER A 31 15.94 17.45 12.04
C SER A 31 15.27 16.11 12.36
N VAL A 32 15.03 15.81 13.64
CA VAL A 32 14.37 14.57 14.07
C VAL A 32 12.91 14.56 13.62
N LEU A 33 12.20 15.67 13.80
CA LEU A 33 10.82 15.83 13.36
C LEU A 33 10.67 15.62 11.85
N GLU A 34 11.58 16.21 11.06
CA GLU A 34 11.57 16.10 9.61
C GLU A 34 11.76 14.66 9.12
N GLN A 35 12.66 13.88 9.77
CA GLN A 35 12.82 12.46 9.44
C GLN A 35 11.56 11.65 9.72
N GLN A 36 10.91 11.87 10.86
CA GLN A 36 9.65 11.21 11.21
C GLN A 36 8.54 11.61 10.24
N ARG A 37 8.44 12.90 9.92
CA ARG A 37 7.47 13.44 8.96
C ARG A 37 7.60 12.80 7.59
N ARG A 38 8.83 12.66 7.07
CA ARG A 38 9.07 11.99 5.78
C ARG A 38 8.58 10.56 5.76
N LEU A 39 8.81 9.81 6.84
CA LEU A 39 8.39 8.41 6.91
C LEU A 39 6.86 8.29 7.02
N VAL A 40 6.21 9.09 7.87
CA VAL A 40 4.73 9.12 7.95
C VAL A 40 4.12 9.55 6.62
N HIS A 41 4.72 10.55 5.96
CA HIS A 41 4.30 11.00 4.63
C HIS A 41 4.43 9.90 3.58
N LEU A 42 5.53 9.14 3.59
CA LEU A 42 5.71 8.00 2.70
C LEU A 42 4.60 6.95 2.92
N VAL A 43 4.29 6.61 4.18
CA VAL A 43 3.21 5.65 4.49
C VAL A 43 1.85 6.18 4.05
N HIS A 44 1.55 7.46 4.30
CA HIS A 44 0.34 8.14 3.85
C HIS A 44 0.15 8.03 2.33
N VAL A 45 1.14 8.50 1.56
CA VAL A 45 1.08 8.49 0.10
C VAL A 45 0.95 7.07 -0.44
N THR A 46 1.68 6.12 0.15
CA THR A 46 1.64 4.71 -0.27
C THR A 46 0.28 4.07 0.03
N ALA A 47 -0.27 4.26 1.24
CA ALA A 47 -1.57 3.71 1.63
C ALA A 47 -2.70 4.25 0.74
N ARG A 48 -2.69 5.57 0.46
CA ARG A 48 -3.63 6.20 -0.47
C ARG A 48 -3.50 5.63 -1.88
N LYS A 49 -2.27 5.54 -2.41
CA LYS A 49 -2.05 5.06 -3.79
C LYS A 49 -2.47 3.60 -3.97
N ILE A 50 -2.17 2.75 -2.99
CA ILE A 50 -2.61 1.35 -2.99
C ILE A 50 -4.15 1.29 -2.99
N SER A 51 -4.81 2.11 -2.16
CA SER A 51 -6.27 2.14 -2.09
C SER A 51 -6.91 2.57 -3.41
N GLU A 52 -6.34 3.58 -4.08
CA GLU A 52 -6.77 4.01 -5.42
C GLU A 52 -6.64 2.89 -6.46
N MET A 53 -5.50 2.18 -6.47
CA MET A 53 -5.26 1.09 -7.42
C MET A 53 -6.24 -0.07 -7.22
N PHE A 54 -6.56 -0.45 -5.99
CA PHE A 54 -7.54 -1.50 -5.75
C PHE A 54 -8.97 -1.09 -6.11
N LEU A 55 -9.32 0.17 -5.90
CA LEU A 55 -10.60 0.71 -6.39
C LEU A 55 -10.67 0.65 -7.92
N GLU A 56 -9.57 0.98 -8.61
CA GLU A 56 -9.49 0.89 -10.07
C GLU A 56 -9.63 -0.55 -10.56
N ILE A 57 -8.92 -1.51 -9.94
CA ILE A 57 -9.06 -2.95 -10.22
C ILE A 57 -10.52 -3.38 -10.08
N ARG A 58 -11.19 -2.98 -8.99
CA ARG A 58 -12.60 -3.30 -8.75
C ARG A 58 -13.51 -2.76 -9.85
N LEU A 59 -13.30 -1.51 -10.26
CA LEU A 59 -14.09 -0.89 -11.33
C LEU A 59 -13.86 -1.58 -12.68
N LEU A 60 -12.63 -1.98 -12.97
CA LEU A 60 -12.30 -2.73 -14.19
C LEU A 60 -12.96 -4.11 -14.19
N GLN A 61 -12.94 -4.84 -13.07
CA GLN A 61 -13.63 -6.12 -12.92
C GLN A 61 -15.14 -5.98 -13.15
N GLN A 62 -15.77 -4.95 -12.55
CA GLN A 62 -17.20 -4.68 -12.74
C GLN A 62 -17.54 -4.34 -14.19
N ARG A 63 -16.73 -3.51 -14.85
CA ARG A 63 -16.92 -3.17 -16.27
C ARG A 63 -16.75 -4.40 -17.17
N LEU A 64 -15.76 -5.24 -16.90
CA LEU A 64 -15.54 -6.48 -17.65
C LEU A 64 -16.76 -7.39 -17.52
N MET A 65 -17.23 -7.68 -16.31
CA MET A 65 -18.40 -8.56 -16.11
C MET A 65 -19.67 -7.99 -16.73
N LYS A 66 -19.88 -6.67 -16.62
CA LYS A 66 -21.00 -6.00 -17.28
C LYS A 66 -20.92 -6.14 -18.80
N GLY A 67 -19.76 -5.90 -19.40
CA GLY A 67 -19.55 -6.03 -20.84
C GLY A 67 -19.75 -7.47 -21.33
N VAL A 68 -19.26 -8.45 -20.57
CA VAL A 68 -19.48 -9.88 -20.87
C VAL A 68 -20.97 -10.22 -20.77
N ALA A 69 -21.67 -9.79 -19.73
CA ALA A 69 -23.11 -10.02 -19.57
C ALA A 69 -23.93 -9.37 -20.70
N GLU A 70 -23.61 -8.13 -21.09
CA GLU A 70 -24.24 -7.44 -22.21
C GLU A 70 -23.98 -8.14 -23.55
N PHE A 71 -22.77 -8.65 -23.77
CA PHE A 71 -22.43 -9.41 -24.97
C PHE A 71 -23.20 -10.74 -25.03
N LEU A 72 -23.18 -11.52 -23.96
CA LEU A 72 -23.81 -12.84 -23.91
C LEU A 72 -25.33 -12.79 -23.84
N GLY A 73 -25.91 -11.77 -23.18
CA GLY A 73 -27.36 -11.57 -23.12
C GLY A 73 -28.01 -11.26 -24.47
N ASN A 74 -27.21 -10.93 -25.49
CA ASN A 74 -27.67 -10.73 -26.86
C ASN A 74 -27.46 -11.96 -27.75
N ASP A 75 -26.64 -12.93 -27.37
CA ASP A 75 -26.39 -14.13 -28.17
C ASP A 75 -25.86 -15.31 -27.33
N HIS A 76 -26.78 -16.08 -26.74
CA HIS A 76 -26.46 -17.29 -25.98
C HIS A 76 -25.97 -18.46 -26.85
N CYS A 77 -26.02 -18.34 -28.19
CA CYS A 77 -25.56 -19.40 -29.08
C CYS A 77 -24.04 -19.39 -29.30
N ILE A 78 -23.35 -18.31 -28.91
CA ILE A 78 -21.91 -18.13 -29.18
C ILE A 78 -21.03 -18.86 -28.16
N ILE A 79 -21.48 -19.00 -26.91
CA ILE A 79 -20.69 -19.55 -25.81
C ILE A 79 -21.23 -20.92 -25.39
N ASP A 80 -20.33 -21.88 -25.22
CA ASP A 80 -20.67 -23.19 -24.65
C ASP A 80 -20.94 -23.10 -23.14
N ALA A 81 -21.59 -24.13 -22.60
CA ALA A 81 -22.00 -24.15 -21.20
C ALA A 81 -20.84 -24.07 -20.20
N ALA A 82 -19.67 -24.63 -20.51
CA ALA A 82 -18.51 -24.62 -19.63
C ALA A 82 -17.91 -23.20 -19.55
N SER A 83 -17.73 -22.57 -20.70
CA SER A 83 -17.31 -21.16 -20.80
C SER A 83 -18.28 -20.21 -20.07
N LEU A 84 -19.60 -20.45 -20.18
CA LEU A 84 -20.60 -19.64 -19.44
C LEU A 84 -20.50 -19.85 -17.92
N SER A 85 -20.34 -21.09 -17.45
CA SER A 85 -20.15 -21.39 -16.03
C SER A 85 -18.92 -20.66 -15.48
N LEU A 86 -17.79 -20.75 -16.17
CA LEU A 86 -16.55 -20.10 -15.78
C LEU A 86 -16.69 -18.57 -15.67
N VAL A 87 -17.43 -17.94 -16.58
CA VAL A 87 -17.77 -16.51 -16.51
C VAL A 87 -18.62 -16.20 -15.27
N GLN A 88 -19.61 -17.03 -14.95
CA GLN A 88 -20.46 -16.86 -13.77
C GLN A 88 -19.66 -17.02 -12.48
N ASP A 89 -18.76 -17.99 -12.43
CA ASP A 89 -17.87 -18.23 -11.30
C ASP A 89 -16.90 -17.05 -11.10
N CYS A 90 -16.33 -16.51 -12.18
CA CYS A 90 -15.56 -15.27 -12.15
C CYS A 90 -16.37 -14.10 -11.60
N ALA A 91 -17.61 -13.92 -12.05
CA ALA A 91 -18.49 -12.84 -11.60
C ALA A 91 -18.80 -12.95 -10.09
N CYS A 92 -19.10 -14.17 -9.62
CA CYS A 92 -19.36 -14.46 -8.21
C CYS A 92 -18.14 -14.15 -7.34
N VAL A 93 -16.93 -14.55 -7.78
CA VAL A 93 -15.70 -14.23 -7.07
C VAL A 93 -15.44 -12.73 -7.05
N PHE A 94 -15.60 -12.03 -8.18
CA PHE A 94 -15.42 -10.58 -8.24
C PHE A 94 -16.38 -9.83 -7.31
N GLU A 95 -17.62 -10.27 -7.19
CA GLU A 95 -18.57 -9.73 -6.21
C GLU A 95 -18.11 -9.99 -4.77
N THR A 96 -17.66 -11.22 -4.49
CA THR A 96 -17.12 -11.60 -3.17
C THR A 96 -15.93 -10.73 -2.77
N VAL A 97 -14.95 -10.55 -3.67
CA VAL A 97 -13.75 -9.76 -3.39
C VAL A 97 -13.99 -8.26 -3.41
N SER A 98 -15.05 -7.78 -4.06
CA SER A 98 -15.41 -6.35 -4.14
C SER A 98 -15.49 -5.67 -2.78
N SER A 99 -15.90 -6.41 -1.74
CA SER A 99 -15.90 -5.95 -0.35
C SER A 99 -14.48 -5.73 0.21
N SER A 100 -13.57 -6.69 -0.02
CA SER A 100 -12.16 -6.63 0.40
C SER A 100 -11.39 -5.53 -0.34
N LEU A 101 -11.76 -5.27 -1.60
CA LEU A 101 -11.17 -4.22 -2.44
C LEU A 101 -11.62 -2.80 -2.07
N ARG A 102 -12.49 -2.61 -1.06
CA ARG A 102 -12.86 -1.28 -0.55
C ARG A 102 -11.72 -0.59 0.21
N CYS A 103 -10.70 -1.35 0.61
CA CYS A 103 -9.51 -0.83 1.29
C CYS A 103 -9.79 -0.01 2.55
N GLU A 104 -10.89 -0.28 3.27
CA GLU A 104 -11.29 0.50 4.45
C GLU A 104 -10.16 0.58 5.50
N GLY A 105 -9.42 -0.52 5.69
CA GLY A 105 -8.24 -0.54 6.55
C GLY A 105 -7.15 0.43 6.12
N LEU A 106 -6.83 0.51 4.83
CA LEU A 106 -5.83 1.44 4.30
C LEU A 106 -6.31 2.89 4.33
N GLN A 107 -7.60 3.14 4.12
CA GLN A 107 -8.20 4.47 4.28
C GLN A 107 -8.14 4.95 5.74
N ASN A 108 -8.27 4.03 6.70
CA ASN A 108 -8.09 4.35 8.11
C ASN A 108 -6.63 4.67 8.45
N VAL A 109 -5.67 3.94 7.85
CA VAL A 109 -4.24 4.25 7.95
C VAL A 109 -3.95 5.63 7.35
N ASP A 110 -4.52 5.94 6.18
CA ASP A 110 -4.38 7.22 5.50
C ASP A 110 -4.81 8.39 6.39
N LYS A 111 -6.02 8.32 6.97
CA LYS A 111 -6.54 9.31 7.93
C LYS A 111 -5.67 9.43 9.18
N ALA A 112 -5.20 8.30 9.73
CA ALA A 112 -4.33 8.31 10.89
C ALA A 112 -2.98 8.98 10.59
N CYS A 113 -2.40 8.73 9.42
CA CYS A 113 -1.17 9.40 9.00
C CYS A 113 -1.38 10.91 8.86
N GLN A 114 -2.52 11.33 8.28
CA GLN A 114 -2.86 12.75 8.15
C GLN A 114 -2.91 13.45 9.52
N GLN A 115 -3.56 12.83 10.52
CA GLN A 115 -3.60 13.38 11.88
C GLN A 115 -2.20 13.55 12.49
N VAL A 116 -1.32 12.57 12.31
CA VAL A 116 0.08 12.64 12.78
C VAL A 116 0.86 13.74 12.05
N LEU A 117 0.65 13.90 10.74
CA LEU A 117 1.27 14.99 9.96
C LEU A 117 0.81 16.37 10.44
N GLU A 118 -0.48 16.53 10.74
CA GLU A 118 -1.03 17.78 11.31
C GLU A 118 -0.45 18.09 12.70
N GLU A 119 -0.18 17.08 13.52
CA GLU A 119 0.56 17.24 14.78
C GLU A 119 2.00 17.71 14.55
N TYR A 120 2.70 17.13 13.57
CA TYR A 120 4.06 17.52 13.23
C TYR A 120 4.13 18.95 12.68
N ASP A 121 3.15 19.35 11.87
CA ASP A 121 3.08 20.71 11.33
C ASP A 121 2.85 21.74 12.44
N ARG A 122 1.97 21.46 13.41
CA ARG A 122 1.76 22.31 14.59
C ARG A 122 3.03 22.48 15.41
N LEU A 123 3.74 21.39 15.66
CA LEU A 123 5.00 21.41 16.38
C LEU A 123 6.09 22.17 15.61
N SER A 124 6.20 21.97 14.30
CA SER A 124 7.15 22.70 13.45
C SER A 124 6.88 24.21 13.49
N ALA A 125 5.61 24.62 13.42
CA ALA A 125 5.23 26.03 13.52
C ALA A 125 5.60 26.62 14.91
N SER A 126 5.38 25.86 15.99
CA SER A 126 5.76 26.27 17.34
C SER A 126 7.28 26.43 17.50
N LEU A 127 8.08 25.53 16.94
CA LEU A 127 9.55 25.62 16.93
C LEU A 127 10.03 26.88 16.19
N ILE A 128 9.45 27.19 15.02
CA ILE A 128 9.79 28.39 14.24
C ILE A 128 9.45 29.66 15.03
N SER A 129 8.22 29.75 15.56
CA SER A 129 7.76 30.90 16.36
C SER A 129 8.60 31.12 17.62
N THR A 130 9.03 30.04 18.27
CA THR A 130 9.94 30.10 19.42
C THR A 130 11.32 30.63 19.02
N GLY A 131 11.86 30.18 17.88
CA GLY A 131 13.11 30.68 17.33
C GLY A 131 13.06 32.17 16.97
N GLU A 132 11.94 32.64 16.43
CA GLU A 132 11.70 34.06 16.14
C GLU A 132 11.64 34.91 17.41
N ALA A 133 10.84 34.51 18.41
CA ALA A 133 10.75 35.19 19.69
C ALA A 133 12.10 35.24 20.43
N SER A 134 12.91 34.18 20.30
CA SER A 134 14.25 34.14 20.86
C SER A 134 15.18 35.15 20.19
N ARG A 135 15.16 35.26 18.86
CA ARG A 135 15.95 36.27 18.11
C ARG A 135 15.52 37.69 18.47
N GLU A 136 14.21 37.94 18.60
CA GLU A 136 13.70 39.26 19.01
C GLU A 136 14.13 39.62 20.44
N THR A 137 14.09 38.66 21.37
CA THR A 137 14.58 38.85 22.73
C THR A 137 16.05 39.22 22.73
N MET A 138 16.91 38.45 22.03
CA MET A 138 18.34 38.75 21.91
C MET A 138 18.60 40.14 21.31
N HIS A 139 17.85 40.51 20.28
CA HIS A 139 17.96 41.84 19.67
C HIS A 139 17.73 42.97 20.69
N TYR A 140 16.69 42.86 21.52
CA TYR A 140 16.41 43.88 22.54
C TYR A 140 17.39 43.82 23.71
N GLU A 141 17.92 42.64 24.08
CA GLU A 141 18.99 42.52 25.08
C GLU A 141 20.25 43.26 24.64
N ASP A 142 20.72 42.99 23.42
CA ASP A 142 21.88 43.68 22.84
C ASP A 142 21.65 45.19 22.75
N LYS A 143 20.43 45.60 22.37
CA LYS A 143 20.07 47.02 22.23
C LYS A 143 20.03 47.76 23.56
N VAL A 144 19.49 47.14 24.61
CA VAL A 144 19.49 47.70 25.98
C VAL A 144 20.93 47.82 26.49
N ALA A 145 21.74 46.76 26.36
CA ALA A 145 23.14 46.77 26.78
C ALA A 145 23.95 47.88 26.08
N ASN A 146 23.75 48.06 24.77
CA ASN A 146 24.40 49.14 24.02
C ASN A 146 23.97 50.54 24.47
N LEU A 147 22.69 50.75 24.78
CA LEU A 147 22.18 52.05 25.24
C LEU A 147 22.69 52.41 26.64
N GLU A 148 22.84 51.41 27.52
CA GLU A 148 23.44 51.58 28.85
C GLU A 148 24.91 52.01 28.75
N GLN A 149 25.68 51.39 27.87
CA GLN A 149 27.09 51.76 27.65
C GLN A 149 27.28 53.17 27.08
N GLN A 150 26.33 53.62 26.25
CA GLN A 150 26.38 54.93 25.61
C GLN A 150 25.84 56.08 26.50
N ALA A 151 25.40 55.80 27.73
CA ALA A 151 24.79 56.78 28.63
C ALA A 151 23.66 57.61 27.98
N VAL A 152 22.88 56.97 27.09
CA VAL A 152 21.79 57.61 26.36
C VAL A 152 20.64 57.96 27.30
N SER A 153 19.87 59.02 26.99
CA SER A 153 18.81 59.53 27.86
C SER A 153 17.85 58.46 28.37
N GLY A 154 17.38 58.65 29.61
CA GLY A 154 16.56 57.68 30.35
C GLY A 154 15.28 57.25 29.61
N ASP A 155 14.63 58.15 28.87
CA ASP A 155 13.38 57.84 28.16
C ASP A 155 13.57 56.79 27.06
N LYS A 156 14.67 56.86 26.30
CA LYS A 156 14.94 55.90 25.21
C LYS A 156 15.32 54.55 25.78
N LEU A 157 16.11 54.52 26.86
CA LEU A 157 16.47 53.30 27.57
C LEU A 157 15.21 52.63 28.14
N HIS A 158 14.36 53.38 28.85
CA HIS A 158 13.14 52.86 29.46
C HIS A 158 12.17 52.25 28.43
N ARG A 159 11.99 52.89 27.27
CA ARG A 159 11.18 52.31 26.18
C ARG A 159 11.72 50.98 25.65
N ASN A 160 13.05 50.82 25.55
CA ASN A 160 13.64 49.57 25.06
C ASN A 160 13.61 48.49 26.14
N ILE A 161 13.70 48.84 27.43
CA ILE A 161 13.48 47.92 28.55
C ILE A 161 12.06 47.35 28.49
N GLY A 162 11.03 48.19 28.31
CA GLY A 162 9.65 47.69 28.18
C GLY A 162 9.45 46.76 26.98
N LYS A 163 10.10 47.03 25.85
CA LYS A 163 10.08 46.12 24.68
C LYS A 163 10.79 44.80 24.95
N LEU A 164 11.91 44.85 25.68
CA LEU A 164 12.62 43.65 26.10
C LEU A 164 11.75 42.78 27.02
N GLU A 165 11.07 43.39 27.99
CA GLU A 165 10.14 42.68 28.88
C GLU A 165 8.99 42.04 28.10
N GLN A 166 8.40 42.76 27.14
CA GLN A 166 7.38 42.22 26.26
C GLN A 166 7.90 41.03 25.44
N ALA A 167 9.07 41.15 24.81
CA ALA A 167 9.69 40.08 24.04
C ALA A 167 9.97 38.83 24.91
N LYS A 168 10.47 39.04 26.14
CA LYS A 168 10.67 37.97 27.13
C LYS A 168 9.35 37.29 27.50
N GLY A 169 8.27 38.06 27.65
CA GLY A 169 6.93 37.53 27.89
C GLY A 169 6.47 36.60 26.77
N VAL A 170 6.60 37.02 25.50
CA VAL A 170 6.25 36.21 24.33
C VAL A 170 7.13 34.95 24.25
N LEU A 171 8.44 35.09 24.45
CA LEU A 171 9.36 33.95 24.44
C LEU A 171 9.01 32.91 25.51
N ASN A 172 8.64 33.34 26.73
CA ASN A 172 8.25 32.44 27.80
C ASN A 172 6.98 31.65 27.46
N ILE A 173 5.96 32.30 26.88
CA ILE A 173 4.74 31.64 26.42
C ILE A 173 5.06 30.61 25.34
N ASN A 174 5.81 31.02 24.32
CA ASN A 174 6.22 30.15 23.21
C ASN A 174 7.03 28.95 23.71
N ASN A 175 7.97 29.16 24.64
CA ASN A 175 8.76 28.10 25.26
C ASN A 175 7.89 27.08 26.00
N SER A 176 6.89 27.52 26.78
CA SER A 176 5.98 26.62 27.47
C SER A 176 5.20 25.75 26.49
N THR A 177 4.58 26.37 25.47
CA THR A 177 3.83 25.66 24.43
C THR A 177 4.73 24.69 23.64
N CYS A 178 5.91 25.14 23.24
CA CYS A 178 6.86 24.30 22.49
C CYS A 178 7.34 23.12 23.34
N GLN A 179 7.59 23.33 24.63
CA GLN A 179 8.01 22.28 25.54
C GLN A 179 6.92 21.22 25.73
N GLU A 180 5.66 21.64 25.93
CA GLU A 180 4.51 20.73 26.03
C GLU A 180 4.36 19.88 24.76
N LEU A 181 4.41 20.51 23.58
CA LEU A 181 4.33 19.80 22.30
C LEU A 181 5.52 18.85 22.10
N MET A 182 6.72 19.25 22.53
CA MET A 182 7.91 18.40 22.41
C MET A 182 7.87 17.19 23.34
N SER A 183 7.44 17.36 24.59
CA SER A 183 7.22 16.23 25.50
C SER A 183 6.18 15.26 24.93
N SER A 184 5.06 15.77 24.41
CA SER A 184 4.05 14.91 23.78
C SER A 184 4.59 14.16 22.56
N PHE A 185 5.38 14.82 21.71
CA PHE A 185 6.02 14.20 20.56
C PHE A 185 7.03 13.12 20.97
N GLU A 186 7.89 13.38 21.96
CA GLU A 186 8.89 12.42 22.41
C GLU A 186 8.27 11.14 22.97
N GLU A 187 7.17 11.27 23.71
CA GLU A 187 6.41 10.14 24.25
C GLU A 187 5.76 9.30 23.15
N LYS A 188 5.18 9.95 22.12
CA LYS A 188 4.35 9.28 21.13
C LYS A 188 5.10 8.81 19.88
N ARG A 189 6.18 9.49 19.46
CA ARG A 189 6.82 9.29 18.13
C ARG A 189 7.11 7.83 17.80
N THR A 190 7.66 7.07 18.74
CA THR A 190 8.05 5.67 18.51
C THR A 190 6.82 4.78 18.38
N VAL A 191 5.78 5.08 19.17
CA VAL A 191 4.53 4.33 19.19
C VAL A 191 3.74 4.61 17.93
N ASP A 192 3.57 5.88 17.56
CA ASP A 192 2.82 6.29 16.38
C ASP A 192 3.47 5.78 15.10
N LEU A 193 4.80 5.88 14.99
CA LEU A 193 5.50 5.37 13.82
C LEU A 193 5.30 3.87 13.67
N ARG A 194 5.51 3.12 14.75
CA ARG A 194 5.34 1.66 14.73
C ARG A 194 3.89 1.29 14.41
N LYS A 195 2.92 1.99 15.02
CA LYS A 195 1.49 1.77 14.80
C LYS A 195 1.12 2.00 13.34
N THR A 196 1.58 3.10 12.74
CA THR A 196 1.31 3.46 11.34
C THR A 196 1.92 2.46 10.37
N LEU A 197 3.20 2.10 10.53
CA LEU A 197 3.85 1.09 9.68
C LEU A 197 3.20 -0.28 9.82
N HIS A 198 2.97 -0.73 11.06
CA HIS A 198 2.38 -2.03 11.33
C HIS A 198 0.94 -2.11 10.80
N ALA A 199 0.14 -1.06 10.98
CA ALA A 199 -1.23 -1.00 10.46
C ALA A 199 -1.23 -1.04 8.93
N MET A 200 -0.38 -0.26 8.26
CA MET A 200 -0.25 -0.27 6.80
C MET A 200 0.09 -1.66 6.28
N LEU A 201 1.17 -2.26 6.80
CA LEU A 201 1.63 -3.58 6.36
C LEU A 201 0.62 -4.68 6.67
N SER A 202 -0.01 -4.63 7.85
CA SER A 202 -1.04 -5.61 8.24
C SER A 202 -2.27 -5.52 7.34
N CYS A 203 -2.77 -4.31 7.08
CA CYS A 203 -3.91 -4.09 6.19
C CYS A 203 -3.61 -4.54 4.76
N TYR A 204 -2.43 -4.18 4.24
CA TYR A 204 -2.00 -4.60 2.91
C TYR A 204 -1.91 -6.13 2.78
N SER A 205 -1.19 -6.79 3.69
CA SER A 205 -0.99 -8.24 3.64
C SER A 205 -2.31 -9.01 3.81
N LYS A 206 -3.20 -8.57 4.71
CA LYS A 206 -4.52 -9.19 4.88
C LYS A 206 -5.37 -9.06 3.62
N MET A 207 -5.36 -7.90 2.99
CA MET A 207 -6.13 -7.65 1.77
C MET A 207 -5.61 -8.49 0.59
N VAL A 208 -4.29 -8.52 0.36
CA VAL A 208 -3.70 -9.33 -0.71
C VAL A 208 -3.95 -10.82 -0.47
N SER A 209 -3.83 -11.28 0.78
CA SER A 209 -4.15 -12.66 1.15
C SER A 209 -5.62 -13.00 0.89
N ALA A 210 -6.56 -12.17 1.39
CA ALA A 210 -7.98 -12.37 1.17
C ALA A 210 -8.36 -12.37 -0.32
N TRP A 211 -7.77 -11.46 -1.10
CA TRP A 211 -7.96 -11.42 -2.54
C TRP A 211 -7.43 -12.69 -3.21
N GLY A 212 -6.21 -13.12 -2.89
CA GLY A 212 -5.62 -14.35 -3.42
C GLY A 212 -6.45 -15.59 -3.07
N SER A 213 -6.83 -15.77 -1.80
CA SER A 213 -7.64 -16.90 -1.36
C SER A 213 -9.02 -16.95 -2.04
N ALA A 214 -9.63 -15.79 -2.30
CA ALA A 214 -10.91 -15.74 -3.00
C ALA A 214 -10.78 -15.99 -4.51
N MET A 215 -9.66 -15.64 -5.13
CA MET A 215 -9.38 -15.91 -6.54
C MET A 215 -8.94 -17.37 -6.79
N GLN A 216 -8.43 -18.05 -5.75
CA GLN A 216 -7.88 -19.41 -5.88
C GLN A 216 -8.88 -20.40 -6.52
N PRO A 217 -10.17 -20.49 -6.12
CA PRO A 217 -11.07 -21.47 -6.72
C PRO A 217 -11.32 -21.24 -8.22
N VAL A 218 -11.38 -19.99 -8.66
CA VAL A 218 -11.51 -19.64 -10.07
C VAL A 218 -10.23 -20.00 -10.82
N ALA A 219 -9.06 -19.70 -10.26
CA ALA A 219 -7.78 -20.10 -10.83
C ALA A 219 -7.68 -21.63 -10.97
N ASP A 220 -8.10 -22.37 -9.94
CA ASP A 220 -8.13 -23.83 -9.95
C ASP A 220 -9.12 -24.35 -11.01
N GLN A 221 -10.28 -23.70 -11.17
CA GLN A 221 -11.28 -24.11 -12.16
C GLN A 221 -10.78 -24.02 -13.61
N PHE A 222 -9.93 -23.03 -13.93
CA PHE A 222 -9.25 -22.99 -15.22
C PHE A 222 -8.34 -24.20 -15.45
N LEU A 223 -7.81 -24.80 -14.39
CA LEU A 223 -6.97 -26.01 -14.46
C LEU A 223 -7.83 -27.28 -14.49
N VAL A 224 -8.95 -27.30 -13.74
CA VAL A 224 -9.87 -28.44 -13.66
C VAL A 224 -10.47 -28.77 -15.02
N GLU A 225 -10.74 -27.76 -15.85
CA GLU A 225 -11.28 -27.95 -17.21
C GLU A 225 -10.41 -28.89 -18.08
N PHE A 226 -9.12 -29.02 -17.75
CA PHE A 226 -8.14 -29.81 -18.49
C PHE A 226 -7.36 -30.79 -17.61
N GLU A 227 -7.99 -31.38 -16.59
CA GLU A 227 -7.34 -32.40 -15.76
C GLU A 227 -6.79 -33.56 -16.60
N VAL A 228 -5.63 -34.08 -16.19
CA VAL A 228 -5.04 -35.29 -16.78
C VAL A 228 -6.06 -36.44 -16.73
N GLY A 229 -6.30 -37.06 -17.87
CA GLY A 229 -7.30 -38.11 -18.07
C GLY A 229 -8.64 -37.62 -18.63
N SER A 230 -8.89 -36.31 -18.65
CA SER A 230 -10.13 -35.76 -19.22
C SER A 230 -10.20 -35.91 -20.74
N CYS A 231 -11.39 -36.26 -21.23
CA CYS A 231 -11.68 -36.29 -22.67
C CYS A 231 -12.04 -34.88 -23.16
N VAL A 232 -11.29 -34.39 -24.13
CA VAL A 232 -11.49 -33.09 -24.75
C VAL A 232 -11.57 -33.25 -26.26
N GLU A 233 -12.32 -32.38 -26.91
CA GLU A 233 -12.44 -32.33 -28.37
C GLU A 233 -11.53 -31.22 -28.91
N VAL A 234 -10.72 -31.54 -29.90
CA VAL A 234 -9.88 -30.54 -30.57
C VAL A 234 -10.74 -29.71 -31.50
N VAL A 235 -10.65 -28.38 -31.40
CA VAL A 235 -11.42 -27.44 -32.21
C VAL A 235 -10.57 -26.25 -32.66
N GLY A 236 -10.97 -25.57 -33.74
CA GLY A 236 -10.39 -24.26 -34.10
C GLY A 236 -8.98 -24.26 -34.71
N LEU A 237 -8.30 -25.41 -34.85
CA LEU A 237 -6.97 -25.47 -35.45
C LEU A 237 -7.01 -25.07 -36.93
N GLN A 238 -6.18 -24.09 -37.29
CA GLN A 238 -6.12 -23.58 -38.67
C GLN A 238 -5.14 -24.35 -39.56
N LYS A 239 -4.01 -24.80 -38.98
CA LYS A 239 -2.93 -25.49 -39.72
C LYS A 239 -3.12 -27.01 -39.80
N ALA A 240 -3.71 -27.60 -38.78
CA ALA A 240 -3.95 -29.04 -38.66
C ALA A 240 -5.47 -29.29 -38.55
N LYS A 241 -6.20 -28.96 -39.61
CA LYS A 241 -7.67 -29.01 -39.62
C LYS A 241 -8.21 -30.43 -39.47
N GLU A 242 -7.43 -31.42 -39.86
CA GLU A 242 -7.72 -32.85 -39.74
C GLU A 242 -7.88 -33.33 -38.30
N LEU A 243 -7.34 -32.58 -37.34
CA LEU A 243 -7.50 -32.87 -35.91
C LEU A 243 -8.79 -32.30 -35.33
N ASN A 244 -9.40 -31.31 -35.99
CA ASN A 244 -10.64 -30.72 -35.46
C ASN A 244 -11.77 -31.76 -35.47
N GLY A 245 -12.53 -31.81 -34.36
CA GLY A 245 -13.58 -32.80 -34.12
C GLY A 245 -13.09 -34.11 -33.51
N GLN A 246 -11.78 -34.30 -33.34
CA GLN A 246 -11.24 -35.49 -32.68
C GLN A 246 -11.33 -35.36 -31.16
N VAL A 247 -11.83 -36.41 -30.51
CA VAL A 247 -11.78 -36.56 -29.05
C VAL A 247 -10.42 -37.15 -28.67
N VAL A 248 -9.73 -36.47 -27.77
CA VAL A 248 -8.39 -36.79 -27.28
C VAL A 248 -8.39 -36.80 -25.76
N VAL A 249 -7.42 -37.47 -25.15
CA VAL A 249 -7.28 -37.54 -23.69
C VAL A 249 -6.13 -36.64 -23.26
N VAL A 250 -6.33 -35.81 -22.24
CA VAL A 250 -5.24 -34.99 -21.68
C VAL A 250 -4.25 -35.89 -20.94
N GLU A 251 -2.98 -35.84 -21.33
CA GLU A 251 -1.91 -36.61 -20.68
C GLU A 251 -1.13 -35.76 -19.68
N SER A 252 -0.79 -34.53 -20.05
CA SER A 252 -0.10 -33.60 -19.15
C SER A 252 -0.39 -32.15 -19.51
N ILE A 253 -0.24 -31.27 -18.53
CA ILE A 253 -0.42 -29.82 -18.67
C ILE A 253 0.94 -29.15 -18.62
N VAL A 254 1.24 -28.30 -19.60
CA VAL A 254 2.44 -27.47 -19.66
C VAL A 254 2.01 -26.02 -19.42
N GLU A 255 1.79 -25.67 -18.15
CA GLU A 255 1.24 -24.36 -17.74
C GLU A 255 2.06 -23.18 -18.28
N ALA A 256 3.39 -23.29 -18.25
CA ALA A 256 4.31 -22.24 -18.70
C ALA A 256 4.12 -21.85 -20.18
N GLU A 257 3.58 -22.75 -21.00
CA GLU A 257 3.36 -22.53 -22.44
C GLU A 257 1.89 -22.33 -22.80
N GLY A 258 0.97 -22.49 -21.85
CA GLY A 258 -0.47 -22.46 -22.11
C GLY A 258 -0.94 -23.62 -23.01
N ARG A 259 -0.34 -24.81 -22.85
CA ARG A 259 -0.61 -25.99 -23.70
C ARG A 259 -0.89 -27.24 -22.86
N CYS A 260 -1.73 -28.12 -23.41
CA CYS A 260 -1.90 -29.50 -22.97
C CYS A 260 -1.22 -30.44 -23.97
N VAL A 261 -0.51 -31.43 -23.44
CA VAL A 261 -0.16 -32.62 -24.22
C VAL A 261 -1.36 -33.55 -24.16
N VAL A 262 -1.90 -33.87 -25.32
CA VAL A 262 -3.06 -34.75 -25.49
C VAL A 262 -2.66 -35.98 -26.30
N ILE A 263 -3.24 -37.13 -25.97
CA ILE A 263 -3.10 -38.37 -26.73
C ILE A 263 -4.35 -38.59 -27.57
N ALA A 264 -4.17 -38.68 -28.88
CA ALA A 264 -5.24 -39.07 -29.80
C ALA A 264 -5.49 -40.60 -29.77
N ALA A 265 -6.63 -41.05 -30.31
CA ALA A 265 -7.00 -42.47 -30.31
C ALA A 265 -5.99 -43.39 -31.01
N ASN A 266 -5.13 -42.85 -31.89
CA ASN A 266 -4.05 -43.56 -32.56
C ASN A 266 -2.76 -43.66 -31.70
N GLY A 267 -2.76 -43.13 -30.48
CA GLY A 267 -1.60 -43.06 -29.59
C GLY A 267 -0.65 -41.89 -29.85
N GLU A 268 -0.95 -41.01 -30.82
CA GLU A 268 -0.10 -39.86 -31.14
C GLU A 268 -0.29 -38.74 -30.09
N GLN A 269 0.83 -38.26 -29.55
CA GLN A 269 0.86 -37.12 -28.63
C GLN A 269 0.96 -35.80 -29.39
N LYS A 270 0.13 -34.82 -29.01
CA LYS A 270 0.20 -33.45 -29.55
C LYS A 270 0.11 -32.41 -28.45
N ALA A 271 0.91 -31.36 -28.57
CA ALA A 271 0.82 -30.18 -27.72
C ALA A 271 -0.17 -29.17 -28.32
N ILE A 272 -1.35 -29.05 -27.72
CA ILE A 272 -2.46 -28.20 -28.19
C ILE A 272 -2.72 -27.09 -27.15
N ARG A 273 -3.05 -25.88 -27.61
CA ARG A 273 -3.40 -24.76 -26.70
C ARG A 273 -4.80 -24.96 -26.13
N PHE A 274 -5.03 -24.49 -24.90
CA PHE A 274 -6.34 -24.53 -24.23
C PHE A 274 -7.48 -23.97 -25.09
N GLU A 275 -7.24 -22.86 -25.80
CA GLU A 275 -8.23 -22.23 -26.69
C GLU A 275 -8.71 -23.11 -27.88
N ASN A 276 -8.00 -24.21 -28.16
CA ASN A 276 -8.33 -25.18 -29.22
C ASN A 276 -8.84 -26.52 -28.66
N LEU A 277 -9.21 -26.55 -27.38
CA LEU A 277 -9.75 -27.73 -26.70
C LEU A 277 -11.12 -27.39 -26.13
N ARG A 278 -12.08 -28.30 -26.32
CA ARG A 278 -13.44 -28.19 -25.78
C ARG A 278 -13.72 -29.38 -24.86
N PRO A 279 -14.09 -29.18 -23.59
CA PRO A 279 -14.49 -30.28 -22.72
C PRO A 279 -15.69 -31.04 -23.29
N THR A 280 -15.63 -32.37 -23.28
CA THR A 280 -16.75 -33.21 -23.76
C THR A 280 -17.71 -33.65 -22.65
N GLY A 281 -17.47 -33.22 -21.40
CA GLY A 281 -18.31 -33.57 -20.24
C GLY A 281 -18.21 -35.04 -19.79
N SER A 282 -17.44 -35.86 -20.50
CA SER A 282 -17.15 -37.24 -20.13
C SER A 282 -15.78 -37.29 -19.46
N SER A 283 -15.74 -37.27 -18.13
CA SER A 283 -14.56 -37.79 -17.45
C SER A 283 -14.53 -39.28 -17.78
N ALA A 284 -13.62 -39.67 -18.67
CA ALA A 284 -13.37 -41.08 -18.88
C ALA A 284 -12.82 -41.60 -17.55
N SER A 285 -13.67 -42.27 -16.78
CA SER A 285 -13.21 -43.23 -15.79
C SER A 285 -12.49 -44.32 -16.59
N ALA A 286 -11.20 -44.13 -16.86
CA ALA A 286 -10.44 -45.08 -17.64
C ALA A 286 -10.55 -46.43 -16.90
N PRO A 287 -10.97 -47.52 -17.56
CA PRO A 287 -10.70 -48.85 -17.05
C PRO A 287 -9.17 -48.97 -17.01
N LEU A 288 -8.63 -49.27 -15.83
CA LEU A 288 -7.30 -49.87 -15.69
C LEU A 288 -7.30 -51.17 -16.50
N ALA A 289 -7.10 -51.08 -17.81
CA ALA A 289 -6.81 -52.22 -18.65
C ALA A 289 -5.31 -52.48 -18.51
N CYS A 290 -5.03 -53.55 -17.77
CA CYS A 290 -3.75 -54.22 -17.63
C CYS A 290 -2.90 -54.14 -18.91
N LEU A 291 -1.74 -53.49 -18.82
CA LEU A 291 -0.59 -53.84 -19.65
C LEU A 291 0.27 -54.80 -18.82
N GLU A 292 -0.16 -56.06 -18.79
CA GLU A 292 0.75 -57.19 -18.67
C GLU A 292 1.17 -57.56 -20.10
N GLU A 293 2.42 -57.25 -20.45
CA GLU A 293 3.47 -58.12 -21.05
C GLU A 293 4.61 -57.29 -21.65
#